data_AF-J9FHN3-F1
#
_entry.id   AF-J9FHN3-F1
#
_cell.length_a   1.000
_cell.length_b   1.000
_cell.length_c   1.000
_cell.angle_alpha   90.00
_cell.angle_beta   90.00
_cell.angle_gamma   90.00
#
_symmetry.space_group_name_H-M   'P 1'
#
loop_
_entity.id
_entity.type
_entity.pdbx_description
1 polymer ?
#
loop_
_entity_poly.entity_id
_entity_poly.type
_entity_poly.pdbx_seq_one_letter_code
_entity_poly.pdbx_strand_id
1 'polypeptide(L)'
;MTISWDPPVIDQRNGNITYYQAILTPLQPGEEKIIRNVTSGRSITYDVSMPKTYTFKVAAATMKGIGPYSPVLSIDPDPASK
;
A
#
# COMPACT_ATOMS: atom_id res chain seq x y z
N MET A 1 1.21 -12.60 -2.96
CA MET A 1 1.12 -11.42 -3.87
C MET A 1 2.15 -10.38 -3.44
N THR A 2 2.92 -9.79 -4.35
CA THR A 2 3.87 -8.71 -4.02
C THR A 2 3.42 -7.40 -4.65
N ILE A 3 3.39 -6.33 -3.86
CA ILE A 3 3.08 -4.96 -4.31
C ILE A 3 4.32 -4.10 -4.07
N SER A 4 4.69 -3.31 -5.07
CA SER A 4 5.79 -2.35 -4.98
C SER A 4 5.33 -0.97 -5.41
N TRP A 5 6.04 0.06 -4.96
CA TRP A 5 5.74 1.46 -5.26
C TRP A 5 7.00 2.28 -5.46
N ASP A 6 6.89 3.36 -6.20
CA ASP A 6 7.94 4.36 -6.27
C ASP A 6 7.88 5.31 -5.08
N PRO A 7 9.04 5.82 -4.61
CA PRO A 7 9.05 6.81 -3.56
C PRO A 7 8.57 8.17 -4.13
N PRO A 8 7.98 9.05 -3.31
CA PRO A 8 7.66 10.43 -3.74
C PRO A 8 8.89 11.15 -4.32
N VAL A 9 8.70 12.10 -5.24
CA VAL A 9 9.83 12.89 -5.78
C VAL A 9 10.52 13.67 -4.66
N ILE A 10 11.84 13.84 -4.75
CA ILE A 10 12.68 14.38 -3.66
C ILE A 10 12.18 15.75 -3.20
N ASP A 11 11.80 16.63 -4.14
CA ASP A 11 11.34 18.00 -3.83
C ASP A 11 9.99 18.03 -3.08
N GLN A 12 9.23 16.95 -3.11
CA GLN A 12 7.98 16.79 -2.36
C GLN A 12 8.19 16.13 -0.99
N ARG A 13 9.41 15.64 -0.70
CA ARG A 13 9.75 15.04 0.60
C ARG A 13 10.06 16.16 1.57
N ASN A 14 9.11 16.48 2.44
CA ASN A 14 9.28 17.45 3.54
C ASN A 14 10.15 16.92 4.70
N GLY A 15 11.20 16.16 4.39
CA GLY A 15 12.08 15.46 5.33
C GLY A 15 12.40 14.02 4.89
N ASN A 16 13.22 13.33 5.69
CA ASN A 16 13.59 11.95 5.42
C ASN A 16 12.41 11.00 5.65
N ILE A 17 12.16 10.12 4.68
CA ILE A 17 11.16 9.05 4.82
C ILE A 17 11.70 8.02 5.82
N THR A 18 10.94 7.77 6.89
CA THR A 18 11.28 6.82 7.95
C THR A 18 10.63 5.46 7.74
N TYR A 19 9.42 5.43 7.17
CA TYR A 19 8.73 4.21 6.75
C TYR A 19 7.61 4.52 5.75
N TYR A 20 7.06 3.49 5.14
CA TYR A 20 5.81 3.54 4.38
C TYR A 20 4.71 2.80 5.14
N GLN A 21 3.53 3.39 5.22
CA GLN A 21 2.33 2.68 5.72
C GLN A 21 1.53 2.18 4.53
N ALA A 22 1.54 0.87 4.33
CA ALA A 22 0.77 0.18 3.31
C ALA A 22 -0.54 -0.34 3.91
N ILE A 23 -1.65 -0.11 3.20
CA ILE A 23 -2.98 -0.57 3.60
C ILE A 23 -3.53 -1.42 2.46
N LEU A 24 -3.85 -2.67 2.77
CA LEU A 24 -4.56 -3.59 1.89
C LEU A 24 -5.95 -3.85 2.50
N THR A 25 -7.02 -3.50 1.77
CA THR A 25 -8.39 -3.64 2.25
C THR A 25 -9.16 -4.60 1.35
N PRO A 26 -9.67 -5.73 1.87
CA PRO A 26 -10.57 -6.58 1.11
C PRO A 26 -11.84 -5.82 0.71
N LEU A 27 -12.35 -6.04 -0.51
CA LEU A 27 -13.64 -5.44 -0.91
C LEU A 27 -14.85 -6.12 -0.24
N GLN A 28 -14.66 -7.31 0.33
CA GLN A 28 -15.72 -8.04 1.03
C GLN A 28 -16.15 -7.27 2.30
N PRO A 29 -17.46 -6.99 2.46
CA PRO A 29 -17.97 -6.36 3.67
C PRO A 29 -17.63 -7.17 4.92
N GLY A 30 -17.25 -6.47 5.99
CA GLY A 30 -16.95 -7.08 7.29
C GLY A 30 -15.51 -7.61 7.43
N GLU A 31 -14.71 -7.64 6.37
CA GLU A 31 -13.31 -8.02 6.48
C GLU A 31 -12.43 -6.86 6.93
N GLU A 32 -11.45 -7.16 7.77
CA GLU A 32 -10.53 -6.16 8.30
C GLU A 32 -9.47 -5.77 7.26
N LYS A 33 -9.14 -4.48 7.24
CA LYS A 33 -7.98 -3.98 6.48
C LYS A 33 -6.69 -4.43 7.15
N ILE A 34 -5.72 -4.80 6.33
CA ILE A 34 -4.37 -5.15 6.75
C ILE A 34 -3.51 -3.89 6.63
N ILE A 35 -2.98 -3.42 7.77
CA ILE A 35 -2.07 -2.27 7.82
C ILE A 35 -0.67 -2.76 8.15
N ARG A 36 0.33 -2.32 7.37
CA ARG A 36 1.73 -2.71 7.55
C ARG A 36 2.66 -1.50 7.39
N ASN A 37 3.63 -1.39 8.29
CA ASN A 37 4.70 -0.41 8.18
C ASN A 37 5.93 -1.08 7.57
N VAL A 38 6.45 -0.49 6.49
CA VAL A 38 7.63 -0.95 5.75
C VAL A 38 8.74 0.07 5.97
N THR A 39 9.74 -0.30 6.78
CA THR A 39 10.88 0.56 7.14
C THR A 39 12.07 0.39 6.18
N SER A 40 12.24 -0.81 5.62
CA SER A 40 13.29 -1.14 4.66
C SER A 40 12.67 -1.47 3.30
N GLY A 41 12.89 -0.61 2.31
CA GLY A 41 12.46 -0.84 0.93
C GLY A 41 11.12 -0.20 0.56
N ARG A 42 10.57 -0.69 -0.56
CA ARG A 42 9.44 -0.08 -1.28
C ARG A 42 8.47 -1.13 -1.81
N SER A 43 8.40 -2.26 -1.11
CA SER A 43 7.57 -3.39 -1.49
C SER A 43 7.13 -4.15 -0.27
N ILE A 44 6.00 -4.83 -0.39
CA ILE A 44 5.50 -5.76 0.61
C ILE A 44 4.90 -6.98 -0.08
N THR A 45 5.10 -8.14 0.55
CA THR A 45 4.47 -9.39 0.14
C THR A 45 3.35 -9.71 1.11
N TYR A 46 2.16 -9.96 0.57
CA TYR A 46 0.99 -10.41 1.31
C TYR A 46 0.73 -11.88 0.98
N ASP A 47 0.51 -12.67 2.03
CA ASP A 47 0.01 -14.05 1.94
C ASP A 47 -1.50 -14.01 1.73
N VAL A 48 -1.90 -13.83 0.47
CA VAL A 48 -3.31 -13.83 0.07
C VAL A 48 -3.65 -15.25 -0.38
N SER A 49 -4.49 -15.93 0.38
CA SER A 49 -4.85 -17.35 0.16
C SER A 49 -6.07 -17.56 -0.74
N MET A 50 -6.86 -16.50 -1.00
CA MET A 50 -8.10 -16.60 -1.76
C MET A 50 -8.16 -15.53 -2.85
N PRO A 51 -8.77 -15.82 -4.01
CA PRO A 51 -9.05 -14.80 -5.02
C PRO A 51 -10.11 -13.84 -4.47
N LYS A 52 -9.65 -12.79 -3.82
CA LYS A 52 -10.47 -11.69 -3.33
C LYS A 52 -10.01 -10.42 -4.01
N THR A 53 -10.95 -9.58 -4.41
CA THR A 53 -10.59 -8.22 -4.84
C THR A 53 -10.14 -7.43 -3.62
N TYR A 54 -9.03 -6.73 -3.75
CA TYR A 54 -8.50 -5.83 -2.73
C TYR A 54 -8.37 -4.41 -3.27
N THR A 55 -8.41 -3.44 -2.36
CA THR A 55 -7.88 -2.11 -2.61
C THR A 55 -6.56 -1.93 -1.87
N PHE A 56 -5.61 -1.27 -2.51
CA PHE A 56 -4.31 -0.95 -1.95
C PHE A 56 -4.07 0.55 -1.98
N LYS A 57 -3.48 1.08 -0.91
CA LYS A 57 -2.93 2.44 -0.87
C LYS A 57 -1.72 2.49 0.05
N VAL A 58 -0.81 3.40 -0.24
CA VAL A 58 0.43 3.57 0.53
C VAL A 58 0.70 5.04 0.80
N ALA A 59 1.22 5.34 1.99
CA ALA A 59 1.67 6.69 2.35
C ALA A 59 3.12 6.65 2.84
N ALA A 60 3.90 7.66 2.48
CA ALA A 60 5.22 7.89 3.06
C ALA A 60 5.07 8.58 4.42
N ALA A 61 5.85 8.15 5.41
CA ALA A 61 5.93 8.78 6.71
C ALA A 61 7.32 9.37 6.95
N THR A 62 7.35 10.51 7.64
CA THR A 62 8.58 11.15 8.14
C THR A 62 8.51 11.26 9.65
N MET A 63 9.55 11.79 10.28
CA MET A 63 9.53 12.12 11.72
C MET A 63 8.43 13.13 12.09
N LYS A 64 7.90 13.88 11.11
CA LYS A 64 6.78 14.82 11.30
C LYS A 64 5.39 14.16 11.24
N GLY A 65 5.31 12.90 10.77
CA GLY A 65 4.05 12.18 10.61
C GLY A 65 3.86 11.55 9.23
N ILE A 66 2.65 11.00 9.02
CA ILE A 66 2.23 10.34 7.79
C ILE A 66 1.78 11.39 6.77
N GLY A 67 2.30 11.30 5.54
CA GLY A 67 1.89 12.14 4.41
C GLY A 67 0.59 11.67 3.75
N PRO A 68 0.22 12.23 2.59
CA PRO A 68 -0.95 11.78 1.85
C PRO A 68 -0.77 10.33 1.37
N TYR A 69 -1.89 9.61 1.29
CA TYR A 69 -1.92 8.30 0.62
C TYR A 69 -1.87 8.48 -0.89
N SER A 70 -1.29 7.48 -1.56
CA SER A 70 -1.43 7.28 -2.99
C SER A 70 -2.90 7.18 -3.40
N PRO A 71 -3.22 7.39 -4.69
CA PRO A 71 -4.45 6.90 -5.26
C PRO A 71 -4.67 5.42 -4.93
N VAL A 72 -5.94 5.03 -4.83
CA VAL A 72 -6.32 3.65 -4.53
C VAL A 72 -6.09 2.79 -5.77
N LEU A 73 -5.31 1.72 -5.60
CA LEU A 73 -5.12 0.68 -6.60
C LEU A 73 -6.11 -0.46 -6.32
N SER A 74 -6.98 -0.76 -7.27
CA SER A 74 -7.81 -1.96 -7.24
C SER A 74 -7.01 -3.16 -7.76
N ILE A 75 -7.02 -4.24 -7.00
CA ILE A 75 -6.33 -5.48 -7.28
C ILE A 75 -7.40 -6.55 -7.40
N ASP A 76 -7.66 -6.99 -8.62
CA ASP A 76 -8.56 -8.11 -8.87
C ASP A 76 -7.74 -9.40 -9.07
N PRO A 77 -8.15 -10.52 -8.47
CA PRO A 77 -7.52 -11.81 -8.71
C PRO A 77 -7.80 -12.38 -10.10
N ASP A 78 -8.83 -11.89 -10.82
CA ASP A 78 -9.16 -12.35 -12.16
C ASP A 78 -8.44 -11.53 -13.24
N PRO A 79 -7.44 -12.09 -13.93
CA PRO A 79 -6.80 -11.43 -15.07
C PRO A 79 -7.70 -11.33 -16.31
N ALA A 80 -8.92 -11.88 -16.33
CA ALA A 80 -9.78 -11.92 -17.51
C ALA A 80 -10.64 -10.66 -17.75
N SER A 81 -10.52 -9.60 -16.94
CA SER A 81 -11.19 -8.31 -17.22
C SER A 81 -10.23 -7.33 -17.90
N LYS A 82 -9.96 -7.56 -19.18
CA LYS A 82 -9.47 -6.56 -20.14
C LYS A 82 -10.30 -6.60 -21.41
#